data_AF-A0A372M541-F1
#
_entry.id   AF-A0A372M541-F1
#
_cell.length_a   1.000
_cell.length_b   1.000
_cell.length_c   1.000
_cell.angle_alpha   90.00
_cell.angle_beta   90.00
_cell.angle_gamma   90.00
#
_symmetry.space_group_name_H-M   'P 1'
#
loop_
_entity.id
_entity.type
_entity.pdbx_description
1 polymer ?
#
loop_
_entity_poly.entity_id
_entity_poly.type
_entity_poly.pdbx_seq_one_letter_code
_entity_poly.pdbx_strand_id
1 'polypeptide(L)'
;MIWWLRAHAVTAWVTGLVVCFAAAPVLAGSSVPTLAMFSGVSGSIPVPLVLPVMPACLLLYGLGCTSASGGSSHAASVRSTAAWRAGAVVCTGVVAVVVALGEAAWLDFPLGFAVARNLLGYLGVGLIVRQLLGVQYSAIAVAAVPLLCALIGPGPGGRPHGWMWPAQGSGEWSAALAAVVLFGVGMLATLRLPDRTESSRASP
;
A
#
# COMPACT_ATOMS: atom_id res chain seq x y z
N MET A 1 26.28 5.98 -4.08
CA MET A 1 25.16 5.14 -3.57
C MET A 1 24.15 5.94 -2.74
N ILE A 2 24.57 6.77 -1.77
CA ILE A 2 23.66 7.58 -0.92
C ILE A 2 22.71 8.48 -1.72
N TRP A 3 23.23 9.15 -2.77
CA TRP A 3 22.43 10.01 -3.64
C TRP A 3 21.28 9.27 -4.35
N TRP A 4 21.54 8.04 -4.76
CA TRP A 4 20.55 7.21 -5.44
C TRP A 4 19.44 6.75 -4.48
N LEU A 5 19.81 6.38 -3.24
CA LEU A 5 18.84 6.06 -2.19
C LEU A 5 17.97 7.29 -1.82
N ARG A 6 18.56 8.49 -1.76
CA ARG A 6 17.80 9.74 -1.55
C ARG A 6 16.87 10.05 -2.72
N ALA A 7 17.32 9.86 -3.96
CA ALA A 7 16.49 10.09 -5.15
C ALA A 7 15.24 9.20 -5.19
N HIS A 8 15.33 8.00 -4.61
CA HIS A 8 14.23 7.05 -4.45
C HIS A 8 13.50 7.14 -3.10
N ALA A 9 13.78 8.17 -2.31
CA ALA A 9 13.22 8.39 -0.98
C ALA A 9 13.28 7.14 -0.06
N VAL A 10 14.34 6.33 -0.18
CA VAL A 10 14.44 5.02 0.52
C VAL A 10 14.33 5.16 2.02
N THR A 11 15.02 6.13 2.59
CA THR A 11 14.94 6.42 4.02
C THR A 11 13.51 6.74 4.45
N ALA A 12 12.73 7.45 3.64
CA ALA A 12 11.37 7.84 4.00
C ALA A 12 10.43 6.63 4.06
N TRP A 13 10.41 5.76 3.04
CA TRP A 13 9.51 4.61 3.07
C TRP A 13 9.97 3.51 4.03
N VAL A 14 11.28 3.34 4.27
CA VAL A 14 11.80 2.43 5.30
C VAL A 14 11.40 2.92 6.70
N THR A 15 11.61 4.21 7.00
CA THR A 15 11.19 4.79 8.29
C THR A 15 9.69 4.72 8.46
N GLY A 16 8.92 5.00 7.41
CA GLY A 16 7.47 4.85 7.41
C GLY A 16 7.02 3.43 7.72
N LEU A 17 7.70 2.42 7.18
CA LEU A 17 7.42 1.01 7.45
C LEU A 17 7.71 0.66 8.91
N VAL A 18 8.87 1.05 9.42
CA VAL A 18 9.26 0.82 10.82
C VAL A 18 8.27 1.48 11.78
N VAL A 19 7.93 2.76 11.53
CA VAL A 19 6.96 3.50 12.36
C VAL A 19 5.59 2.83 12.29
N CYS A 20 5.13 2.39 11.11
CA CYS A 20 3.85 1.72 10.94
C CYS A 20 3.74 0.45 11.80
N PHE A 21 4.73 -0.44 11.71
CA PHE A 21 4.71 -1.69 12.46
C PHE A 21 4.99 -1.47 13.95
N ALA A 22 5.90 -0.57 14.33
CA ALA A 22 6.11 -0.23 15.75
C ALA A 22 4.87 0.41 16.41
N ALA A 23 4.12 1.25 15.68
CA ALA A 23 2.95 1.92 16.20
C ALA A 23 1.70 1.02 16.23
N ALA A 24 1.62 -0.02 15.39
CA ALA A 24 0.43 -0.85 15.28
C ALA A 24 0.06 -1.56 16.60
N PRO A 25 0.98 -2.23 17.34
CA PRO A 25 0.67 -2.79 18.65
C PRO A 25 0.31 -1.73 19.69
N VAL A 26 0.99 -0.58 19.67
CA VAL A 26 0.73 0.53 20.62
C VAL A 26 -0.68 1.11 20.44
N LEU A 27 -1.16 1.13 19.21
CA LEU A 27 -2.47 1.67 18.84
C LEU A 27 -3.57 0.59 18.73
N ALA A 28 -3.32 -0.63 19.23
CA ALA A 28 -4.25 -1.75 19.12
C ALA A 28 -5.66 -1.46 19.67
N GLY A 29 -5.76 -0.66 20.75
CA GLY A 29 -7.03 -0.25 21.36
C GLY A 29 -7.66 1.00 20.74
N SER A 30 -7.01 1.64 19.77
CA SER A 30 -7.52 2.86 19.14
C SER A 30 -8.32 2.54 17.88
N SER A 31 -9.44 3.24 17.70
CA SER A 31 -10.27 3.12 16.50
C SER A 31 -10.69 4.48 15.96
N VAL A 32 -10.84 4.55 14.64
CA VAL A 32 -11.37 5.72 13.95
C VAL A 32 -12.88 5.54 13.78
N PRO A 33 -13.71 6.52 14.17
CA PRO A 33 -15.15 6.42 13.98
C PRO A 33 -15.48 6.38 12.49
N THR A 34 -16.34 5.44 12.09
CA THR A 34 -16.90 5.45 10.73
C THR A 34 -18.07 6.41 10.69
N LEU A 35 -18.05 7.35 9.77
CA LEU A 35 -19.19 8.23 9.52
C LEU A 35 -20.23 7.39 8.78
N ALA A 36 -21.32 7.02 9.45
CA ALA A 36 -22.39 6.18 8.91
C ALA A 36 -23.26 6.92 7.87
N MET A 37 -22.63 7.64 6.93
CA MET A 37 -23.31 8.46 5.93
C MET A 37 -24.22 7.62 5.03
N PHE A 38 -23.89 6.33 4.82
CA PHE A 38 -24.64 5.46 3.92
C PHE A 38 -25.21 4.21 4.59
N SER A 39 -24.60 3.69 5.66
CA SER A 39 -25.08 2.47 6.33
C SER A 39 -26.14 2.70 7.40
N GLY A 40 -26.27 3.93 7.93
CA GLY A 40 -27.09 4.23 9.11
C GLY A 40 -26.61 3.58 10.42
N VAL A 41 -25.54 2.77 10.37
CA VAL A 41 -24.95 2.07 11.51
C VAL A 41 -23.54 2.61 11.75
N SER A 42 -23.33 3.20 12.93
CA SER A 42 -22.00 3.67 13.35
C SER A 42 -21.14 2.48 13.77
N GLY A 43 -19.96 2.37 13.18
CA GLY A 43 -18.92 1.42 13.57
C GLY A 43 -17.59 2.13 13.85
N SER A 44 -16.53 1.35 14.01
CA SER A 44 -15.18 1.89 14.11
C SER A 44 -14.19 0.98 13.40
N ILE A 45 -13.19 1.57 12.75
CA ILE A 45 -12.10 0.84 12.11
C ILE A 45 -10.88 0.95 13.02
N PRO A 46 -10.27 -0.17 13.46
CA PRO A 46 -9.04 -0.12 14.25
C PRO A 46 -7.96 0.68 13.52
N VAL A 47 -7.32 1.62 14.23
CA VAL A 47 -6.24 2.46 13.68
C VAL A 47 -5.11 1.63 13.04
N PRO A 48 -4.68 0.48 13.59
CA PRO A 48 -3.67 -0.36 12.96
C PRO A 48 -3.99 -0.79 11.54
N LEU A 49 -5.28 -0.93 11.19
CA LEU A 49 -5.68 -1.35 9.84
C LEU A 49 -5.49 -0.25 8.79
N VAL A 50 -5.44 1.01 9.22
CA VAL A 50 -5.29 2.19 8.34
C VAL A 50 -3.83 2.65 8.27
N LEU A 51 -3.03 2.41 9.33
CA LEU A 51 -1.61 2.77 9.40
C LEU A 51 -0.79 2.40 8.14
N PRO A 52 -0.97 1.23 7.51
CA PRO A 52 -0.25 0.84 6.29
C PRO A 52 -0.37 1.77 5.09
N VAL A 53 -1.35 2.67 5.06
CA VAL A 53 -1.47 3.72 4.03
C VAL A 53 -0.19 4.55 3.94
N MET A 54 0.39 4.90 5.09
CA MET A 54 1.55 5.79 5.15
C MET A 54 2.79 5.19 4.47
N PRO A 55 3.29 3.99 4.84
CA PRO A 55 4.41 3.37 4.14
C PRO A 55 4.09 3.05 2.67
N ALA A 56 2.84 2.69 2.34
CA ALA A 56 2.43 2.47 0.96
C ALA A 56 2.57 3.75 0.10
N CYS A 57 2.05 4.88 0.60
CA CYS A 57 2.16 6.17 -0.07
C CYS A 57 3.61 6.64 -0.21
N LEU A 58 4.43 6.50 0.84
CA LEU A 58 5.84 6.88 0.80
C LEU A 58 6.64 6.03 -0.19
N LEU A 59 6.35 4.72 -0.27
CA LEU A 59 6.99 3.86 -1.25
C LEU A 59 6.58 4.28 -2.67
N LEU A 60 5.30 4.46 -2.94
CA LEU A 60 4.80 4.89 -4.26
C LEU A 60 5.37 6.26 -4.67
N TYR A 61 5.50 7.19 -3.71
CA TYR A 61 6.17 8.46 -3.92
C TYR A 61 7.64 8.26 -4.33
N GLY A 62 8.40 7.44 -3.58
CA GLY A 62 9.81 7.15 -3.88
C GLY A 62 10.00 6.47 -5.25
N LEU A 63 9.07 5.61 -5.66
CA LEU A 63 9.07 5.00 -7.00
C LEU A 63 8.68 6.00 -8.11
N GLY A 64 8.04 7.11 -7.76
CA GLY A 64 7.58 8.16 -8.66
C GLY A 64 8.57 9.31 -8.87
N CYS A 65 9.38 9.63 -7.86
CA CYS A 65 10.38 10.70 -7.88
C CYS A 65 11.35 10.60 -9.06
N THR A 66 11.71 9.38 -9.47
CA THR A 66 12.67 9.17 -10.56
C THR A 66 12.03 9.07 -11.94
N SER A 67 10.71 8.80 -12.04
CA SER A 67 9.99 8.89 -13.33
C SER A 67 9.79 10.36 -13.76
N ALA A 68 9.69 11.29 -12.81
CA ALA A 68 9.44 12.70 -13.10
C ALA A 68 10.70 13.45 -13.60
N SER A 69 11.89 13.02 -13.18
CA SER A 69 13.11 13.83 -13.22
C SER A 69 14.06 13.62 -14.42
N GLY A 70 13.73 12.80 -15.43
CA GLY A 70 14.50 12.86 -16.67
C GLY A 70 14.27 11.73 -17.68
N GLY A 71 13.46 12.01 -18.71
CA GLY A 71 13.35 11.16 -19.91
C GLY A 71 14.65 11.05 -20.72
N SER A 72 15.69 11.81 -20.38
CA SER A 72 17.00 11.80 -21.02
C SER A 72 18.11 11.10 -20.22
N SER A 73 17.89 10.77 -18.94
CA SER A 73 18.89 10.05 -18.12
C SER A 73 18.71 8.53 -18.07
N HIS A 74 17.53 8.01 -18.43
CA HIS A 74 17.29 6.56 -18.50
C HIS A 74 17.76 5.91 -19.80
N ALA A 75 17.97 6.69 -20.87
CA ALA A 75 18.60 6.21 -22.10
C ALA A 75 20.08 5.80 -21.90
N ALA A 76 20.75 6.36 -20.88
CA ALA A 76 22.14 6.04 -20.53
C ALA A 76 22.26 5.01 -19.39
N SER A 77 21.16 4.63 -18.73
CA SER A 77 21.21 3.67 -17.62
C SER A 77 21.18 2.25 -18.15
N VAL A 78 22.31 1.54 -18.02
CA VAL A 78 22.50 0.13 -18.42
C VAL A 78 21.62 -0.85 -17.62
N ARG A 79 20.92 -0.40 -16.57
CA ARG A 79 20.17 -1.25 -15.64
C ARG A 79 18.67 -1.02 -15.74
N SER A 80 17.93 -2.13 -15.79
CA SER A 80 16.46 -2.16 -15.70
C SER A 80 15.97 -1.51 -14.41
N THR A 81 15.35 -0.34 -14.52
CA THR A 81 14.69 0.38 -13.42
C THR A 81 13.42 -0.35 -12.96
N ALA A 82 12.76 -1.08 -13.87
CA ALA A 82 11.58 -1.89 -13.57
C ALA A 82 11.89 -3.02 -12.58
N ALA A 83 13.02 -3.72 -12.77
CA ALA A 83 13.44 -4.80 -11.86
C ALA A 83 13.74 -4.28 -10.45
N TRP A 84 14.37 -3.10 -10.35
CA TRP A 84 14.60 -2.48 -9.04
C TRP A 84 13.29 -2.08 -8.35
N ARG A 85 12.36 -1.45 -9.08
CA ARG A 85 11.05 -1.07 -8.52
C ARG A 85 10.28 -2.28 -8.02
N ALA A 86 10.22 -3.33 -8.83
CA ALA A 86 9.62 -4.60 -8.45
C ALA A 86 10.30 -5.21 -7.22
N GLY A 87 11.64 -5.21 -7.19
CA GLY A 87 12.42 -5.66 -6.04
C GLY A 87 12.10 -4.88 -4.76
N ALA A 88 12.03 -3.56 -4.82
CA ALA A 88 11.72 -2.72 -3.65
C ALA A 88 10.31 -3.02 -3.10
N VAL A 89 9.31 -3.17 -3.97
CA VAL A 89 7.93 -3.51 -3.58
C VAL A 89 7.87 -4.91 -2.97
N VAL A 90 8.48 -5.91 -3.62
CA VAL A 90 8.51 -7.29 -3.12
C VAL A 90 9.23 -7.36 -1.78
N CYS A 91 10.40 -6.73 -1.64
CA CYS A 91 11.13 -6.67 -0.38
C CYS A 91 10.28 -6.02 0.72
N THR A 92 9.57 -4.93 0.43
CA THR A 92 8.67 -4.29 1.40
C THR A 92 7.57 -5.24 1.85
N GLY A 93 6.93 -5.96 0.91
CA GLY A 93 5.92 -6.96 1.23
C GLY A 93 6.45 -8.13 2.06
N VAL A 94 7.64 -8.65 1.72
CA VAL A 94 8.29 -9.73 2.49
C VAL A 94 8.64 -9.27 3.90
N VAL A 95 9.24 -8.09 4.06
CA VAL A 95 9.58 -7.53 5.37
C VAL A 95 8.31 -7.35 6.21
N ALA A 96 7.23 -6.84 5.63
CA ALA A 96 5.95 -6.68 6.32
C ALA A 96 5.40 -8.01 6.84
N VAL A 97 5.46 -9.07 6.03
CA VAL A 97 5.02 -10.42 6.44
C VAL A 97 5.91 -10.99 7.55
N VAL A 98 7.23 -10.84 7.44
CA VAL A 98 8.18 -11.30 8.48
C VAL A 98 7.97 -10.56 9.79
N VAL A 99 7.77 -9.24 9.75
CA VAL A 99 7.48 -8.45 10.95
C VAL A 99 6.15 -8.85 11.56
N ALA A 100 5.09 -9.02 10.76
CA ALA A 100 3.80 -9.50 11.25
C ALA A 100 3.88 -10.90 11.91
N LEU A 101 4.68 -11.81 11.35
CA LEU A 101 4.97 -13.11 11.97
C LEU A 101 5.69 -12.94 13.31
N GLY A 102 6.64 -12.00 13.39
CA GLY A 102 7.31 -11.63 14.64
C GLY A 102 6.34 -11.07 15.67
N GLU A 103 5.50 -10.10 15.30
CA GLU A 103 4.50 -9.52 16.20
C GLU A 103 3.51 -10.58 16.72
N ALA A 104 3.10 -11.52 15.88
CA ALA A 104 2.24 -12.62 16.29
C ALA A 104 2.94 -13.58 17.26
N ALA A 105 4.23 -13.87 17.05
CA ALA A 105 4.98 -14.84 17.87
C ALA A 105 5.50 -14.26 19.19
N TRP A 106 5.84 -12.97 19.22
CA TRP A 106 6.55 -12.34 20.35
C TRP A 106 5.71 -11.34 21.13
N LEU A 107 4.66 -10.76 20.52
CA LEU A 107 3.84 -9.71 21.13
C LEU A 107 2.36 -10.12 21.29
N ASP A 108 2.00 -11.36 20.95
CA ASP A 108 0.61 -11.84 20.90
C ASP A 108 -0.32 -10.87 20.19
N PHE A 109 0.15 -10.24 19.10
CA PHE A 109 -0.59 -9.22 18.35
C PHE A 109 -1.21 -9.81 17.07
N PRO A 110 -2.43 -10.37 17.11
CA PRO A 110 -3.04 -11.06 15.98
C PRO A 110 -3.40 -10.13 14.80
N LEU A 111 -3.47 -8.82 15.04
CA LEU A 111 -3.73 -7.83 14.00
C LEU A 111 -2.52 -7.58 13.09
N GLY A 112 -1.30 -8.00 13.46
CA GLY A 112 -0.10 -7.82 12.64
C GLY A 112 -0.26 -8.37 11.21
N PHE A 113 -0.92 -9.54 11.06
CA PHE A 113 -1.24 -10.09 9.73
C PHE A 113 -2.20 -9.21 8.93
N ALA A 114 -3.19 -8.59 9.59
CA ALA A 114 -4.11 -7.67 8.93
C ALA A 114 -3.38 -6.39 8.47
N VAL A 115 -2.41 -5.90 9.26
CA VAL A 115 -1.54 -4.76 8.90
C VAL A 115 -0.72 -5.10 7.65
N ALA A 116 -0.03 -6.23 7.63
CA ALA A 116 0.77 -6.67 6.48
C ALA A 116 -0.09 -6.93 5.22
N ARG A 117 -1.25 -7.57 5.39
CA ARG A 117 -2.25 -7.76 4.32
C ARG A 117 -2.70 -6.42 3.75
N ASN A 118 -3.04 -5.46 4.62
CA ASN A 118 -3.53 -4.15 4.17
C ASN A 118 -2.43 -3.39 3.43
N LEU A 119 -1.19 -3.46 3.89
CA LEU A 119 -0.03 -2.92 3.16
C LEU A 119 0.08 -3.50 1.74
N LEU A 120 0.00 -4.83 1.60
CA LEU A 120 0.03 -5.51 0.29
C LEU A 120 -1.12 -5.05 -0.62
N GLY A 121 -2.34 -5.00 -0.09
CA GLY A 121 -3.51 -4.56 -0.84
C GLY A 121 -3.39 -3.09 -1.29
N TYR A 122 -2.93 -2.21 -0.41
CA TYR A 122 -2.69 -0.80 -0.72
C TYR A 122 -1.60 -0.62 -1.77
N LEU A 123 -0.47 -1.34 -1.65
CA LEU A 123 0.56 -1.32 -2.68
C LEU A 123 0.01 -1.82 -4.03
N GLY A 124 -0.78 -2.90 -4.03
CA GLY A 124 -1.46 -3.40 -5.22
C GLY A 124 -2.33 -2.34 -5.90
N VAL A 125 -3.24 -1.71 -5.15
CA VAL A 125 -4.10 -0.62 -5.66
C VAL A 125 -3.27 0.53 -6.21
N GLY A 126 -2.26 0.98 -5.45
CA GLY A 126 -1.41 2.09 -5.86
C GLY A 126 -0.64 1.80 -7.14
N LEU A 127 -0.13 0.59 -7.33
CA LEU A 127 0.57 0.18 -8.55
C LEU A 127 -0.38 0.07 -9.75
N ILE A 128 -1.57 -0.50 -9.56
CA ILE A 128 -2.61 -0.56 -10.61
C ILE A 128 -2.98 0.86 -11.05
N VAL A 129 -3.31 1.74 -10.11
CA VAL A 129 -3.70 3.12 -10.41
C VAL A 129 -2.55 3.90 -11.03
N ARG A 130 -1.32 3.71 -10.54
CA ARG A 130 -0.13 4.30 -11.16
C ARG A 130 -0.06 3.96 -12.65
N GLN A 131 -0.28 2.71 -13.00
CA GLN A 131 -0.19 2.27 -14.39
C GLN A 131 -1.33 2.82 -15.25
N LEU A 132 -2.56 2.84 -14.71
CA LEU A 132 -3.74 3.25 -15.45
C LEU A 132 -3.87 4.78 -15.57
N LEU A 133 -3.67 5.51 -14.47
CA LEU A 133 -3.94 6.95 -14.36
C LEU A 133 -2.67 7.80 -14.22
N GLY A 134 -1.54 7.17 -13.89
CA GLY A 134 -0.26 7.85 -13.71
C GLY A 134 0.15 8.00 -12.24
N VAL A 135 1.39 8.41 -12.03
CA VAL A 135 2.05 8.47 -10.70
C VAL A 135 1.31 9.36 -9.70
N GLN A 136 0.72 10.48 -10.14
CA GLN A 136 0.07 11.48 -9.29
C GLN A 136 -1.15 10.92 -8.54
N TYR A 137 -1.87 9.96 -9.13
CA TYR A 137 -3.10 9.41 -8.55
C TYR A 137 -2.87 8.18 -7.67
N SER A 138 -1.68 7.59 -7.70
CA SER A 138 -1.38 6.35 -6.99
C SER A 138 -1.55 6.46 -5.47
N ALA A 139 -0.91 7.47 -4.85
CA ALA A 139 -1.02 7.73 -3.42
C ALA A 139 -2.43 8.18 -3.01
N ILE A 140 -3.11 8.96 -3.87
CA ILE A 140 -4.49 9.40 -3.64
C ILE A 140 -5.42 8.19 -3.56
N ALA A 141 -5.29 7.24 -4.50
CA ALA A 141 -6.10 6.04 -4.50
C ALA A 141 -5.88 5.19 -3.25
N VAL A 142 -4.62 5.05 -2.82
CA VAL A 142 -4.28 4.31 -1.58
C VAL A 142 -4.93 4.95 -0.35
N ALA A 143 -4.84 6.27 -0.22
CA ALA A 143 -5.46 6.99 0.90
C ALA A 143 -7.00 6.97 0.83
N ALA A 144 -7.58 6.98 -0.37
CA ALA A 144 -9.02 6.96 -0.58
C ALA A 144 -9.67 5.64 -0.14
N VAL A 145 -8.99 4.49 -0.29
CA VAL A 145 -9.58 3.18 0.03
C VAL A 145 -10.11 3.09 1.48
N PRO A 146 -9.31 3.34 2.55
CA PRO A 146 -9.83 3.27 3.91
C PRO A 146 -10.82 4.39 4.22
N LEU A 147 -10.69 5.57 3.59
CA LEU A 147 -11.69 6.64 3.73
C LEU A 147 -13.04 6.21 3.17
N LEU A 148 -13.08 5.57 2.00
CA LEU A 148 -14.30 5.02 1.42
C LEU A 148 -14.89 3.92 2.31
N CYS A 149 -14.04 3.06 2.89
CA CYS A 149 -14.50 2.08 3.87
C CYS A 149 -15.13 2.75 5.11
N ALA A 150 -14.51 3.82 5.61
CA ALA A 150 -15.00 4.56 6.77
C ALA A 150 -16.27 5.39 6.49
N LEU A 151 -16.45 5.89 5.26
CA LEU A 151 -17.61 6.66 4.83
C LEU A 151 -18.83 5.77 4.53
N ILE A 152 -18.60 4.62 3.89
CA ILE A 152 -19.69 3.68 3.57
C ILE A 152 -20.15 2.96 4.84
N GLY A 153 -19.22 2.64 5.74
CA GLY A 153 -19.52 1.97 7.00
C GLY A 153 -19.77 0.46 6.85
N PRO A 154 -20.04 -0.23 7.98
CA PRO A 154 -20.26 -1.66 7.97
C PRO A 154 -21.56 -2.03 7.22
N GLY A 155 -21.60 -3.23 6.66
CA GLY A 155 -22.79 -3.81 6.04
C GLY A 155 -23.79 -4.38 7.04
N PRO A 156 -24.84 -5.07 6.54
CA PRO A 156 -25.88 -5.66 7.38
C PRO A 156 -25.28 -6.56 8.48
N GLY A 157 -25.75 -6.37 9.72
CA GLY A 157 -25.23 -7.11 10.88
C GLY A 157 -23.89 -6.60 11.43
N GLY A 158 -23.45 -5.40 11.04
CA GLY A 158 -22.24 -4.76 11.59
C GLY A 158 -20.93 -5.34 11.04
N ARG A 159 -20.99 -6.20 10.02
CA ARG A 159 -19.81 -6.83 9.41
C ARG A 159 -19.32 -6.00 8.21
N PRO A 160 -18.01 -5.89 7.98
CA PRO A 160 -17.49 -5.24 6.77
C PRO A 160 -17.97 -5.96 5.52
N HIS A 161 -18.21 -5.20 4.44
CA HIS A 161 -18.58 -5.78 3.15
C HIS A 161 -17.45 -6.66 2.60
N GLY A 162 -17.78 -7.64 1.75
CA GLY A 162 -16.78 -8.56 1.16
C GLY A 162 -15.68 -7.85 0.37
N TRP A 163 -15.98 -6.69 -0.21
CA TRP A 163 -15.00 -5.85 -0.92
C TRP A 163 -14.16 -4.96 0.01
N MET A 164 -14.58 -4.74 1.26
CA MET A 164 -13.87 -3.92 2.24
C MET A 164 -12.73 -4.71 2.91
N TRP A 165 -11.83 -5.29 2.11
CA TRP A 165 -10.68 -6.06 2.62
C TRP A 165 -9.90 -5.33 3.73
N PRO A 166 -9.73 -3.99 3.76
CA PRO A 166 -8.94 -3.35 4.80
C PRO A 166 -9.60 -3.41 6.18
N ALA A 167 -10.94 -3.44 6.22
CA ALA A 167 -11.72 -3.45 7.45
C ALA A 167 -11.99 -4.86 7.98
N GLN A 168 -11.64 -5.91 7.23
CA GLN A 168 -11.83 -7.28 7.66
C GLN A 168 -10.81 -7.69 8.73
N GLY A 169 -11.20 -8.61 9.62
CA GLY A 169 -10.33 -9.16 10.67
C GLY A 169 -9.12 -9.92 10.12
N SER A 170 -8.18 -10.27 11.01
CA SER A 170 -6.93 -10.96 10.63
C SER A 170 -7.12 -12.39 10.12
N GLY A 171 -8.16 -13.09 10.55
CA GLY A 171 -8.47 -14.47 10.14
C GLY A 171 -9.25 -14.60 8.83
N GLU A 172 -9.65 -13.49 8.21
CA GLU A 172 -10.49 -13.53 7.01
C GLU A 172 -9.67 -13.81 5.74
N TRP A 173 -9.78 -15.05 5.24
CA TRP A 173 -9.03 -15.51 4.06
C TRP A 173 -9.43 -14.75 2.78
N SER A 174 -10.67 -14.29 2.68
CA SER A 174 -11.17 -13.57 1.51
C SER A 174 -10.45 -12.22 1.32
N ALA A 175 -10.22 -11.49 2.41
CA ALA A 175 -9.44 -10.27 2.40
C ALA A 175 -7.96 -10.53 2.09
N ALA A 176 -7.40 -11.64 2.60
CA ALA A 176 -6.02 -12.02 2.30
C ALA A 176 -5.85 -12.31 0.80
N LEU A 177 -6.78 -13.08 0.22
CA LEU A 177 -6.81 -13.36 -1.20
C LEU A 177 -6.96 -12.08 -2.03
N ALA A 178 -7.87 -11.18 -1.66
CA ALA A 178 -8.05 -9.90 -2.34
C ALA A 178 -6.77 -9.07 -2.34
N ALA A 179 -6.08 -8.96 -1.20
CA ALA A 179 -4.82 -8.22 -1.10
C ALA A 179 -3.71 -8.84 -1.95
N VAL A 180 -3.57 -10.18 -1.95
CA VAL A 180 -2.58 -10.89 -2.77
C VAL A 180 -2.89 -10.74 -4.26
N VAL A 181 -4.16 -10.82 -4.67
CA VAL A 181 -4.57 -10.61 -6.07
C VAL A 181 -4.28 -9.18 -6.50
N LEU A 182 -4.67 -8.18 -5.71
CA LEU A 182 -4.38 -6.77 -6.00
C LEU A 182 -2.87 -6.52 -6.12
N PHE A 183 -2.10 -7.08 -5.19
CA PHE A 183 -0.64 -6.98 -5.20
C PHE A 183 -0.03 -7.65 -6.43
N GLY A 184 -0.45 -8.87 -6.75
CA GLY A 184 0.04 -9.62 -7.91
C GLY A 184 -0.29 -8.94 -9.23
N VAL A 185 -1.51 -8.41 -9.37
CA VAL A 185 -1.93 -7.64 -10.56
C VAL A 185 -1.11 -6.34 -10.67
N GLY A 186 -0.94 -5.59 -9.58
CA GLY A 186 -0.12 -4.38 -9.56
C GLY A 186 1.36 -4.64 -9.90
N MET A 187 1.91 -5.75 -9.39
CA MET A 187 3.27 -6.18 -9.70
C MET A 187 3.42 -6.59 -11.17
N LEU A 188 2.46 -7.36 -11.70
CA LEU A 188 2.47 -7.75 -13.10
C LEU A 188 2.37 -6.52 -14.01
N ALA A 189 1.51 -5.56 -13.68
CA ALA A 189 1.40 -4.30 -14.39
C ALA A 189 2.73 -3.53 -14.41
N THR A 190 3.40 -3.45 -13.26
CA THR A 190 4.71 -2.76 -13.11
C THR A 190 5.82 -3.43 -13.91
N LEU A 191 5.78 -4.76 -14.08
CA LEU A 191 6.81 -5.52 -14.80
C LEU A 191 6.58 -5.58 -16.32
N ARG A 192 5.32 -5.53 -16.76
CA ARG A 192 4.94 -5.82 -18.15
C ARG A 192 4.58 -4.60 -18.97
N LEU A 193 4.16 -3.50 -18.35
CA LEU A 193 3.66 -2.34 -19.07
C LEU A 193 4.68 -1.18 -18.99
N PRO A 194 4.94 -0.49 -20.10
CA PRO A 194 5.67 0.78 -20.09
C PRO A 194 4.94 1.79 -19.20
N ASP A 195 5.67 2.59 -18.41
CA ASP A 195 5.06 3.63 -17.57
C ASP A 195 4.27 4.59 -18.50
N ARG A 196 2.98 4.82 -18.25
CA ARG A 196 2.12 5.71 -19.08
C ARG A 196 2.69 7.15 -19.18
N THR A 197 3.54 7.52 -18.23
CA THR A 197 4.26 8.81 -18.21
C THR A 197 5.34 8.90 -19.29
N GLU A 198 5.90 7.77 -19.71
CA GLU A 198 6.89 7.69 -20.78
C GLU A 198 6.20 7.75 -22.15
N SER A 199 5.04 7.09 -22.31
CA SER A 199 4.30 7.09 -23.59
C SER A 199 3.73 8.47 -23.95
N SER A 200 3.24 9.24 -22.96
CA SER A 200 2.72 10.60 -23.18
C SER A 200 3.79 11.62 -23.60
N ARG A 201 5.09 11.32 -23.42
CA ARG A 201 6.19 12.19 -23.82
C ARG A 201 6.82 11.80 -25.17
N ALA A 202 6.44 10.65 -25.72
CA ALA A 202 6.94 10.14 -27.00
C ALA A 202 6.08 10.53 -28.21
N SER A 203 4.91 11.12 -27.98
CA SER A 203 4.07 11.70 -29.03
C SER A 203 4.51 13.14 -29.34
N PRO A 204 5.04 13.41 -30.55
CA PRO A 204 5.52 14.74 -30.97
C PRO A 204 4.41 15.77 -31.16
#